data_AF-A0A0I9YCC1-F1
#
_entry.id   AF-A0A0I9YCC1-F1
#
_cell.length_a   1.000
_cell.length_b   1.000
_cell.length_c   1.000
_cell.angle_alpha   90.00
_cell.angle_beta   90.00
_cell.angle_gamma   90.00
#
_symmetry.space_group_name_H-M   'P 1'
#
loop_
_entity.id
_entity.type
_entity.pdbx_description
1 polymer ?
#
loop_
_entity_poly.entity_id
_entity_poly.type
_entity_poly.pdbx_seq_one_letter_code
_entity_poly.pdbx_strand_id
1 'polypeptide(L)'
;MEQVGEDLRDAFDPVEDRATIRRNLQLYSPPGAQFDSSPQDLETSGLDCLIVLIRWIYSQMLPRYFDKEKRKDVEQRNPLLALAWAYIESDEEKIAWAHSKQHILKLLNSHHSRQPETSFLSLINSPLMKETFWLDNAHFLYRECLIRQHGAQWESADMGPNPAATMVDISTMVVDRAQKPNRSFKKFMETPFKLLEKRDKQILKLCAEPAVIRVHYKTRKDLEPFPFSELQNFRVPVYYIDDIDASAPLPLPNLCLYTLIASVSLATDKERIRTYKFLGEEISPCSYTGRGKRWSLEDKIDGEFMLFYFRAGRVEFDPEIPEIGTLPQDNPTFAFLNKFFDDCKKADENKRGH
;
A
#
# COMPACT_ATOMS: atom_id res chain seq x y z
N MET A 1 -11.95 11.50 -21.92
CA MET A 1 -12.97 11.29 -20.88
C MET A 1 -13.63 12.63 -20.62
N GLU A 2 -14.93 12.63 -20.35
CA GLU A 2 -15.57 13.79 -19.71
C GLU A 2 -14.88 14.08 -18.38
N GLN A 3 -14.80 15.36 -18.02
CA GLN A 3 -14.21 15.78 -16.75
C GLN A 3 -15.11 15.28 -15.61
N VAL A 4 -14.57 14.46 -14.72
CA VAL A 4 -15.28 13.94 -13.56
C VAL A 4 -14.84 14.73 -12.33
N GLY A 5 -15.66 15.71 -11.96
CA GLY A 5 -15.38 16.56 -10.82
C GLY A 5 -14.15 17.46 -10.99
N GLU A 6 -13.80 18.15 -9.91
CA GLU A 6 -12.61 18.98 -9.82
C GLU A 6 -11.38 18.11 -9.47
N ASP A 7 -10.24 18.33 -10.14
CA ASP A 7 -8.98 17.70 -9.74
C ASP A 7 -8.43 18.47 -8.54
N LEU A 8 -8.25 17.81 -7.40
CA LEU A 8 -7.75 18.44 -6.17
C LEU A 8 -6.40 19.17 -6.36
N ARG A 9 -5.61 18.81 -7.38
CA ARG A 9 -4.32 19.45 -7.64
C ARG A 9 -4.45 20.80 -8.35
N ASP A 10 -5.59 21.05 -8.98
CA ASP A 10 -5.89 22.33 -9.63
C ASP A 10 -6.50 23.33 -8.63
N ALA A 11 -7.13 22.83 -7.56
CA ALA A 11 -7.89 23.61 -6.57
C ALA A 11 -7.06 24.10 -5.38
N PHE A 12 -5.93 23.46 -5.09
CA PHE A 12 -5.19 23.62 -3.84
C PHE A 12 -3.68 23.77 -4.08
N ASP A 13 -2.99 24.51 -3.22
CA ASP A 13 -1.52 24.55 -3.21
C ASP A 13 -0.95 23.38 -2.38
N PRO A 14 0.04 22.61 -2.90
CA PRO A 14 0.53 21.41 -2.21
C PRO A 14 1.27 21.68 -0.90
N VAL A 15 1.74 22.91 -0.69
CA VAL A 15 2.48 23.32 0.51
C VAL A 15 1.52 23.95 1.50
N GLU A 16 0.72 24.92 1.07
CA GLU A 16 -0.19 25.67 1.95
C GLU A 16 -1.43 24.84 2.34
N ASP A 17 -2.00 24.09 1.40
CA ASP A 17 -3.26 23.35 1.58
C ASP A 17 -3.05 21.85 1.84
N ARG A 18 -1.83 21.47 2.21
CA ARG A 18 -1.43 20.05 2.33
C ARG A 18 -2.37 19.23 3.21
N ALA A 19 -2.76 19.76 4.37
CA ALA A 19 -3.68 19.09 5.29
C ALA A 19 -5.07 18.90 4.67
N THR A 20 -5.58 19.93 3.99
CA THR A 20 -6.85 19.91 3.26
C THR A 20 -6.83 18.85 2.14
N ILE A 21 -5.78 18.83 1.31
CA ILE A 21 -5.65 17.83 0.24
C ILE A 21 -5.62 16.41 0.83
N ARG A 22 -4.84 16.19 1.89
CA ARG A 22 -4.79 14.89 2.59
C ARG A 22 -6.16 14.49 3.09
N ARG A 23 -6.85 15.39 3.77
CA ARG A 23 -8.19 15.17 4.31
C ARG A 23 -9.19 14.83 3.20
N ASN A 24 -9.14 15.51 2.07
CA ASN A 24 -10.00 15.23 0.92
C ASN A 24 -9.70 13.85 0.30
N LEU A 25 -8.42 13.50 0.15
CA LEU A 25 -8.05 12.17 -0.34
C LEU A 25 -8.48 11.05 0.62
N GLN A 26 -8.38 11.29 1.93
CA GLN A 26 -8.62 10.28 2.96
C GLN A 26 -10.09 10.13 3.36
N LEU A 27 -10.79 11.24 3.58
CA LEU A 27 -12.14 11.23 4.17
C LEU A 27 -13.24 11.40 3.12
N TYR A 28 -12.96 12.13 2.03
CA TYR A 28 -13.95 12.29 0.98
C TYR A 28 -14.05 11.00 0.18
N SER A 29 -15.14 10.29 0.42
CA SER A 29 -15.43 9.03 -0.23
C SER A 29 -15.97 9.33 -1.62
N PRO A 30 -15.28 8.95 -2.71
CA PRO A 30 -15.91 8.92 -4.01
C PRO A 30 -17.31 8.27 -4.02
N PRO A 31 -18.17 8.56 -5.00
CA PRO A 31 -19.51 7.99 -5.06
C PRO A 31 -19.51 6.45 -5.21
N GLY A 32 -20.27 5.76 -4.36
CA GLY A 32 -20.50 4.31 -4.45
C GLY A 32 -21.45 3.92 -5.59
N ALA A 33 -21.67 2.62 -5.79
CA ALA A 33 -22.50 2.04 -6.87
C ALA A 33 -24.03 2.35 -6.80
N GLN A 34 -24.46 3.34 -6.00
CA GLN A 34 -25.89 3.62 -5.77
C GLN A 34 -26.56 4.42 -6.88
N PHE A 35 -25.81 4.90 -7.87
CA PHE A 35 -26.35 5.61 -9.03
C PHE A 35 -26.61 4.62 -10.16
N ASP A 36 -27.91 4.38 -10.42
CA ASP A 36 -28.53 3.53 -11.45
C ASP A 36 -27.60 2.58 -12.20
N SER A 37 -27.45 1.37 -11.66
CA SER A 37 -26.79 0.27 -12.37
C SER A 37 -27.75 -0.30 -13.40
N SER A 38 -27.42 -0.16 -14.68
CA SER A 38 -28.00 -1.01 -15.71
C SER A 38 -27.72 -2.47 -15.35
N PRO A 39 -28.62 -3.43 -15.62
CA PRO A 39 -28.36 -4.86 -15.42
C PRO A 39 -27.11 -5.38 -16.15
N GLN A 40 -26.56 -4.59 -17.07
CA GLN A 40 -25.37 -4.90 -17.87
C GLN A 40 -24.08 -4.30 -17.30
N ASP A 41 -24.17 -3.46 -16.27
CA ASP A 41 -22.99 -2.82 -15.68
C ASP A 41 -22.17 -3.81 -14.86
N LEU A 42 -20.85 -3.67 -14.93
CA LEU A 42 -19.94 -4.49 -14.16
C LEU A 42 -19.99 -4.10 -12.69
N GLU A 43 -19.82 -5.11 -11.85
CA GLU A 43 -19.61 -4.96 -10.41
C GLU A 43 -18.34 -4.12 -10.15
N THR A 44 -18.41 -3.11 -9.28
CA THR A 44 -17.32 -2.12 -9.09
C THR A 44 -16.66 -2.14 -7.73
N SER A 45 -17.02 -3.01 -6.78
CA SER A 45 -16.50 -2.94 -5.40
C SER A 45 -14.99 -3.08 -5.33
N GLY A 46 -14.40 -3.93 -6.17
CA GLY A 46 -12.95 -4.06 -6.28
C GLY A 46 -12.28 -2.80 -6.79
N LEU A 47 -12.88 -2.13 -7.79
CA LEU A 47 -12.38 -0.85 -8.28
C LEU A 47 -12.54 0.26 -7.25
N ASP A 48 -13.66 0.30 -6.54
CA ASP A 48 -13.92 1.28 -5.48
C ASP A 48 -12.88 1.13 -4.35
N CYS A 49 -12.57 -0.11 -3.94
CA CYS A 49 -11.49 -0.39 -2.99
C CYS A 49 -10.11 0.07 -3.52
N LEU A 50 -9.85 -0.13 -4.81
CA LEU A 50 -8.59 0.28 -5.44
C LEU A 50 -8.44 1.80 -5.51
N ILE A 51 -9.51 2.53 -5.85
CA ILE A 51 -9.53 4.00 -5.84
C ILE A 51 -9.24 4.54 -4.45
N VAL A 52 -9.94 4.02 -3.43
CA VAL A 52 -9.72 4.44 -2.03
C VAL A 52 -8.29 4.17 -1.60
N LEU A 53 -7.72 3.01 -1.97
CA LEU A 53 -6.32 2.70 -1.68
C LEU A 53 -5.35 3.69 -2.35
N ILE A 54 -5.54 3.99 -3.64
CA ILE A 54 -4.66 4.92 -4.38
C ILE A 54 -4.73 6.31 -3.75
N ARG A 55 -5.93 6.81 -3.44
CA ARG A 55 -6.13 8.07 -2.71
C ARG A 55 -5.39 8.07 -1.38
N TRP A 56 -5.48 6.96 -0.64
CA TRP A 56 -4.77 6.81 0.62
C TRP A 56 -3.25 6.93 0.43
N ILE A 57 -2.69 6.23 -0.56
CA ILE A 57 -1.26 6.28 -0.88
C ILE A 57 -0.85 7.69 -1.32
N TYR A 58 -1.64 8.37 -2.15
CA TYR A 58 -1.40 9.76 -2.56
C TYR A 58 -1.36 10.71 -1.38
N SER A 59 -2.26 10.57 -0.40
CA SER A 59 -2.25 11.42 0.80
C SER A 59 -0.95 11.30 1.61
N GLN A 60 -0.36 10.11 1.63
CA GLN A 60 0.91 9.84 2.32
C GLN A 60 2.14 10.24 1.49
N MET A 61 1.99 10.33 0.17
CA MET A 61 3.06 10.56 -0.78
C MET A 61 2.84 11.82 -1.64
N LEU A 62 2.17 12.84 -1.09
CA LEU A 62 1.83 14.08 -1.80
C LEU A 62 3.02 14.70 -2.55
N PRO A 63 4.21 14.89 -1.96
CA PRO A 63 5.35 15.47 -2.68
C PRO A 63 5.76 14.70 -3.94
N ARG A 64 5.41 13.41 -4.04
CA ARG A 64 5.73 12.57 -5.20
C ARG A 64 4.67 12.62 -6.29
N TYR A 65 3.39 12.66 -5.92
CA TYR A 65 2.28 12.48 -6.88
C TYR A 65 1.49 13.76 -7.20
N PHE A 66 1.71 14.84 -6.45
CA PHE A 66 0.94 16.07 -6.64
C PHE A 66 1.27 16.80 -7.95
N ASP A 67 2.51 16.70 -8.44
CA ASP A 67 2.92 17.36 -9.68
C ASP A 67 2.26 16.72 -10.91
N LYS A 68 1.17 17.32 -11.38
CA LYS A 68 0.33 16.84 -12.48
C LYS A 68 1.11 16.68 -13.78
N GLU A 69 2.00 17.62 -14.10
CA GLU A 69 2.79 17.55 -15.34
C GLU A 69 3.77 16.37 -15.31
N LYS A 70 4.40 16.09 -14.17
CA LYS A 70 5.26 14.90 -14.00
C LYS A 70 4.50 13.58 -14.11
N ARG A 71 3.18 13.57 -13.88
CA ARG A 71 2.35 12.34 -13.89
C ARG A 71 1.51 12.17 -15.14
N LYS A 72 1.43 13.18 -16.00
CA LYS A 72 0.56 13.25 -17.18
C LYS A 72 0.63 12.02 -18.07
N ASP A 73 1.81 11.57 -18.48
CA ASP A 73 1.95 10.42 -19.39
C ASP A 73 1.44 9.12 -18.76
N VAL A 74 1.69 8.93 -17.47
CA VAL A 74 1.26 7.74 -16.73
C VAL A 74 -0.23 7.77 -16.48
N GLU A 75 -0.81 8.94 -16.19
CA GLU A 75 -2.25 9.15 -16.01
C GLU A 75 -3.04 9.04 -17.32
N GLN A 76 -2.47 9.47 -18.46
CA GLN A 76 -3.06 9.25 -19.77
C GLN A 76 -3.14 7.76 -20.12
N ARG A 77 -2.08 7.00 -19.80
CA ARG A 77 -2.07 5.54 -19.97
C ARG A 77 -3.01 4.83 -19.01
N ASN A 78 -3.07 5.27 -17.76
CA ASN A 78 -3.91 4.70 -16.72
C ASN A 78 -4.83 5.77 -16.10
N PRO A 79 -6.01 5.98 -16.70
CA PRO A 79 -7.02 6.94 -16.23
C PRO A 79 -7.44 6.81 -14.77
N LEU A 80 -7.31 5.62 -14.19
CA LEU A 80 -7.61 5.39 -12.77
C LEU A 80 -6.79 6.29 -11.85
N LEU A 81 -5.55 6.60 -12.25
CA LEU A 81 -4.64 7.41 -11.46
C LEU A 81 -5.07 8.87 -11.42
N ALA A 82 -5.54 9.42 -12.54
CA ALA A 82 -6.15 10.75 -12.58
C ALA A 82 -7.49 10.77 -11.83
N LEU A 83 -8.32 9.74 -12.05
CA LEU A 83 -9.63 9.63 -11.41
C LEU A 83 -9.53 9.63 -9.87
N ALA A 84 -8.45 9.04 -9.31
CA ALA A 84 -8.21 9.07 -7.88
C ALA A 84 -8.05 10.49 -7.30
N TRP A 85 -7.73 11.51 -8.10
CA TRP A 85 -7.65 12.91 -7.64
C TRP A 85 -8.99 13.66 -7.67
N ALA A 86 -10.03 13.08 -8.28
CA ALA A 86 -11.31 13.75 -8.44
C ALA A 86 -11.98 14.06 -7.10
N TYR A 87 -12.55 15.25 -7.01
CA TYR A 87 -13.44 15.72 -5.97
C TYR A 87 -14.83 15.91 -6.58
N ILE A 88 -15.84 15.27 -5.99
CA ILE A 88 -17.16 15.09 -6.61
C ILE A 88 -18.24 15.58 -5.67
N GLU A 89 -18.89 16.68 -6.00
CA GLU A 89 -19.92 17.30 -5.17
C GLU A 89 -21.32 17.11 -5.76
N SER A 90 -21.45 17.25 -7.08
CA SER A 90 -22.75 17.31 -7.77
C SER A 90 -23.30 15.92 -8.13
N ASP A 91 -24.61 15.79 -8.32
CA ASP A 91 -25.21 14.52 -8.75
C ASP A 91 -24.86 14.18 -10.22
N GLU A 92 -24.68 15.19 -11.07
CA GLU A 92 -24.20 15.02 -12.44
C GLU A 92 -22.77 14.45 -12.47
N GLU A 93 -21.90 14.94 -11.59
CA GLU A 93 -20.54 14.41 -11.44
C GLU A 93 -20.54 12.96 -10.93
N LYS A 94 -21.51 12.56 -10.09
CA LYS A 94 -21.68 11.17 -9.64
C LYS A 94 -22.07 10.24 -10.78
N ILE A 95 -22.87 10.71 -11.73
CA ILE A 95 -23.21 9.97 -12.95
C ILE A 95 -21.96 9.83 -13.84
N ALA A 96 -21.24 10.92 -14.09
CA ALA A 96 -19.99 10.89 -14.86
C ALA A 96 -18.92 9.98 -14.22
N TRP A 97 -18.86 9.95 -12.89
CA TRP A 97 -18.04 9.03 -12.11
C TRP A 97 -18.41 7.56 -12.35
N ALA A 98 -19.70 7.22 -12.30
CA ALA A 98 -20.17 5.86 -12.56
C ALA A 98 -19.78 5.38 -13.96
N HIS A 99 -19.97 6.22 -14.98
CA HIS A 99 -19.56 5.92 -16.36
C HIS A 99 -18.04 5.74 -16.50
N SER A 100 -17.26 6.60 -15.84
CA SER A 100 -15.80 6.53 -15.88
C SER A 100 -15.27 5.25 -15.22
N LYS A 101 -15.88 4.80 -14.12
CA LYS A 101 -15.56 3.50 -13.51
C LYS A 101 -15.79 2.33 -14.48
N GLN A 102 -16.92 2.31 -15.18
CA GLN A 102 -17.19 1.26 -16.18
C GLN A 102 -16.19 1.29 -17.34
N HIS A 103 -15.79 2.49 -17.79
CA HIS A 103 -14.76 2.63 -18.81
C HIS A 103 -13.40 2.10 -18.34
N ILE A 104 -12.98 2.45 -17.12
CA ILE A 104 -11.72 1.99 -16.52
C ILE A 104 -11.71 0.47 -16.35
N LEU A 105 -12.81 -0.13 -15.88
CA LEU A 105 -12.92 -1.59 -15.78
C LEU A 105 -12.69 -2.27 -17.13
N LYS A 106 -13.22 -1.71 -18.22
CA LYS A 106 -13.00 -2.24 -19.58
C LYS A 106 -11.54 -2.13 -20.02
N LEU A 107 -10.86 -1.02 -19.68
CA LEU A 107 -9.44 -0.84 -19.97
C LEU A 107 -8.57 -1.85 -19.20
N LEU A 108 -8.83 -2.02 -17.91
CA LEU A 108 -8.14 -2.98 -17.04
C LEU A 108 -8.33 -4.44 -17.50
N ASN A 109 -9.47 -4.73 -18.15
CA ASN A 109 -9.83 -6.05 -18.67
C ASN A 109 -9.57 -6.25 -20.16
N SER A 110 -8.84 -5.35 -20.83
CA SER A 110 -8.64 -5.37 -22.28
C SER A 110 -7.93 -6.62 -22.84
N HIS A 111 -7.36 -7.47 -21.98
CA HIS A 111 -6.69 -8.72 -22.36
C HIS A 111 -7.59 -9.97 -22.20
N HIS A 112 -8.33 -10.30 -23.27
CA HIS A 112 -8.85 -11.63 -23.69
C HIS A 112 -9.46 -12.63 -22.67
N SER A 113 -9.80 -12.27 -21.45
CA SER A 113 -10.61 -13.14 -20.59
C SER A 113 -12.06 -13.16 -21.07
N ARG A 114 -12.68 -14.36 -21.08
CA ARG A 114 -14.11 -14.52 -21.42
C ARG A 114 -15.04 -13.85 -20.40
N GLN A 115 -14.51 -13.51 -19.23
CA GLN A 115 -15.21 -12.80 -18.17
C GLN A 115 -14.29 -11.69 -17.64
N PRO A 116 -14.80 -10.45 -17.53
CA PRO A 116 -14.03 -9.35 -16.96
C PRO A 116 -13.74 -9.65 -15.49
N GLU A 117 -12.48 -9.52 -15.11
CA GLU A 117 -12.04 -9.60 -13.72
C GLU A 117 -12.32 -8.25 -13.03
N THR A 118 -13.26 -8.26 -12.10
CA THR A 118 -13.63 -7.05 -11.32
C THR A 118 -13.11 -7.08 -9.89
N SER A 119 -12.54 -8.21 -9.44
CA SER A 119 -11.99 -8.34 -8.09
C SER A 119 -10.82 -7.39 -7.87
N PHE A 120 -10.70 -6.84 -6.68
CA PHE A 120 -9.61 -5.99 -6.25
C PHE A 120 -8.25 -6.66 -6.50
N LEU A 121 -8.12 -7.95 -6.15
CA LEU A 121 -6.87 -8.68 -6.33
C LEU A 121 -6.47 -8.78 -7.81
N SER A 122 -7.44 -8.97 -8.70
CA SER A 122 -7.21 -8.95 -10.13
C SER A 122 -6.82 -7.54 -10.62
N LEU A 123 -7.60 -6.53 -10.25
CA LEU A 123 -7.40 -5.15 -10.73
C LEU A 123 -6.05 -4.58 -10.27
N ILE A 124 -5.68 -4.77 -8.99
CA ILE A 124 -4.41 -4.29 -8.44
C ILE A 124 -3.19 -4.97 -9.07
N ASN A 125 -3.33 -6.21 -9.54
CA ASN A 125 -2.30 -6.98 -10.22
C ASN A 125 -2.44 -6.96 -11.75
N SER A 126 -3.35 -6.16 -12.30
CA SER A 126 -3.52 -6.04 -13.74
C SER A 126 -2.23 -5.54 -14.40
N PRO A 127 -1.96 -5.91 -15.68
CA PRO A 127 -0.81 -5.41 -16.41
C PRO A 127 -0.72 -3.88 -16.39
N LEU A 128 -1.87 -3.20 -16.57
CA LEU A 128 -1.92 -1.74 -16.54
C LEU A 128 -1.44 -1.16 -15.21
N MET A 129 -1.88 -1.71 -14.08
CA MET A 129 -1.42 -1.27 -12.75
C MET A 129 0.06 -1.58 -12.52
N LYS A 130 0.54 -2.75 -12.98
CA LYS A 130 1.94 -3.14 -12.86
C LYS A 130 2.88 -2.23 -13.65
N GLU A 131 2.47 -1.83 -14.85
CA GLU A 131 3.28 -1.00 -15.76
C GLU A 131 3.18 0.51 -15.50
N THR A 132 2.22 0.95 -14.69
CA THR A 132 2.01 2.38 -14.41
C THR A 132 2.25 2.73 -12.95
N PHE A 133 1.39 2.24 -12.05
CA PHE A 133 1.45 2.60 -10.64
C PHE A 133 2.61 1.89 -9.94
N TRP A 134 2.66 0.55 -10.04
CA TRP A 134 3.65 -0.24 -9.28
C TRP A 134 5.07 -0.21 -9.85
N LEU A 135 5.24 0.22 -11.11
CA LEU A 135 6.55 0.36 -11.75
C LEU A 135 7.37 1.51 -11.17
N ASP A 136 6.73 2.40 -10.42
CA ASP A 136 7.39 3.45 -9.68
C ASP A 136 8.34 2.84 -8.62
N ASN A 137 9.63 3.19 -8.69
CA ASN A 137 10.67 2.63 -7.83
C ASN A 137 10.41 2.80 -6.32
N ALA A 138 9.58 3.77 -5.92
CA ALA A 138 9.16 3.94 -4.54
C ALA A 138 8.29 2.78 -4.03
N HIS A 139 7.83 1.87 -4.89
CA HIS A 139 7.01 0.72 -4.52
C HIS A 139 7.73 -0.63 -4.62
N PHE A 140 8.97 -0.67 -5.09
CA PHE A 140 9.71 -1.93 -5.18
C PHE A 140 10.06 -2.44 -3.79
N LEU A 141 9.67 -3.69 -3.50
CA LEU A 141 10.03 -4.33 -2.23
C LEU A 141 11.53 -4.62 -2.16
N TYR A 142 12.11 -5.00 -3.29
CA TYR A 142 13.52 -5.33 -3.40
C TYR A 142 14.23 -4.34 -4.30
N ARG A 143 15.38 -3.85 -3.84
CA ARG A 143 16.32 -3.09 -4.66
C ARG A 143 17.05 -4.04 -5.59
N GLU A 144 17.46 -5.18 -5.04
CA GLU A 144 18.34 -6.11 -5.70
C GLU A 144 18.17 -7.52 -5.12
N CYS A 145 18.38 -8.51 -5.97
CA CYS A 145 18.48 -9.90 -5.58
C CYS A 145 19.92 -10.33 -5.88
N LEU A 146 20.68 -10.67 -4.84
CA LEU A 146 22.05 -11.14 -4.96
C LEU A 146 22.08 -12.66 -4.91
N ILE A 147 22.94 -13.26 -5.71
CA ILE A 147 23.26 -14.69 -5.68
C ILE A 147 24.76 -14.88 -5.48
N ARG A 148 25.14 -15.98 -4.84
CA ARG A 148 26.54 -16.35 -4.62
C ARG A 148 26.69 -17.85 -4.69
N GLN A 149 27.51 -18.34 -5.60
CA GLN A 149 27.91 -19.75 -5.59
C GLN A 149 28.85 -20.02 -4.41
N HIS A 150 28.93 -21.26 -3.94
CA HIS A 150 29.78 -21.60 -2.80
C HIS A 150 31.26 -21.25 -3.09
N GLY A 151 31.85 -20.36 -2.28
CA GLY A 151 33.22 -19.86 -2.46
C GLY A 151 33.40 -18.78 -3.53
N ALA A 152 32.33 -18.31 -4.17
CA ALA A 152 32.35 -17.22 -5.15
C ALA A 152 32.01 -15.85 -4.52
N GLN A 153 32.10 -14.79 -5.31
CA GLN A 153 31.63 -13.45 -4.92
C GLN A 153 30.12 -13.32 -5.11
N TRP A 154 29.52 -12.31 -4.47
CA TRP A 154 28.13 -11.92 -4.72
C TRP A 154 27.98 -11.30 -6.11
N GLU A 155 26.96 -11.72 -6.83
CA GLU A 155 26.57 -11.16 -8.13
C GLU A 155 25.06 -10.86 -8.16
N SER A 156 24.64 -9.88 -8.96
CA SER A 156 23.23 -9.60 -9.17
C SER A 156 22.57 -10.79 -9.88
N ALA A 157 21.41 -11.22 -9.39
CA ALA A 157 20.62 -12.25 -10.02
C ALA A 157 20.16 -11.79 -11.41
N ASP A 158 20.27 -12.67 -12.40
CA ASP A 158 19.60 -12.45 -13.68
C ASP A 158 18.08 -12.46 -13.48
N MET A 159 17.45 -11.31 -13.71
CA MET A 159 16.01 -11.10 -13.60
C MET A 159 15.31 -11.22 -14.96
N GLY A 160 16.02 -11.65 -16.01
CA GLY A 160 15.50 -11.82 -17.35
C GLY A 160 15.35 -10.50 -18.13
N PRO A 161 14.61 -10.52 -19.25
CA PRO A 161 14.57 -9.42 -20.21
C PRO A 161 13.81 -8.18 -19.72
N ASN A 162 13.00 -8.29 -18.68
CA ASN A 162 12.28 -7.16 -18.08
C ASN A 162 12.41 -7.16 -16.54
N PRO A 163 13.57 -6.74 -16.01
CA PRO A 163 13.84 -6.78 -14.58
C PRO A 163 12.83 -5.98 -13.75
N ALA A 164 12.35 -4.84 -14.26
CA ALA A 164 11.43 -3.97 -13.54
C ALA A 164 10.05 -4.64 -13.36
N ALA A 165 9.51 -5.26 -14.41
CA ALA A 165 8.27 -6.03 -14.29
C ALA A 165 8.42 -7.21 -13.31
N THR A 166 9.55 -7.93 -13.38
CA THR A 166 9.83 -9.01 -12.44
C THR A 166 9.91 -8.50 -11.00
N MET A 167 10.53 -7.34 -10.75
CA MET A 167 10.56 -6.71 -9.43
C MET A 167 9.15 -6.38 -8.93
N VAL A 168 8.28 -5.84 -9.78
CA VAL A 168 6.87 -5.58 -9.43
C VAL A 168 6.15 -6.86 -9.03
N ASP A 169 6.34 -7.95 -9.78
CA ASP A 169 5.68 -9.23 -9.53
C ASP A 169 6.09 -9.86 -8.20
N ILE A 170 7.36 -9.72 -7.81
CA ILE A 170 7.85 -10.26 -6.53
C ILE A 170 7.64 -9.31 -5.36
N SER A 171 7.15 -8.09 -5.58
CA SER A 171 6.96 -7.05 -4.54
C SER A 171 5.69 -7.21 -3.70
N THR A 172 5.10 -8.40 -3.66
CA THR A 172 3.99 -8.74 -2.76
C THR A 172 4.42 -9.87 -1.84
N MET A 173 4.35 -9.63 -0.54
CA MET A 173 4.67 -10.63 0.48
C MET A 173 3.46 -11.53 0.70
N VAL A 174 3.69 -12.82 0.97
CA VAL A 174 2.60 -13.77 1.24
C VAL A 174 2.70 -14.29 2.66
N VAL A 175 1.62 -14.12 3.41
CA VAL A 175 1.42 -14.65 4.75
C VAL A 175 0.31 -15.68 4.69
N ASP A 176 0.70 -16.94 4.52
CA ASP A 176 -0.23 -18.07 4.42
C ASP A 176 -0.19 -18.90 5.71
N ARG A 177 -1.23 -18.74 6.55
CA ARG A 177 -1.36 -19.49 7.80
C ARG A 177 -1.65 -20.97 7.58
N ALA A 178 -2.20 -21.37 6.44
CA ALA A 178 -2.41 -22.77 6.11
C ALA A 178 -1.09 -23.50 5.89
N GLN A 179 -0.16 -22.86 5.20
CA GLN A 179 1.15 -23.44 4.90
C GLN A 179 2.09 -23.47 6.12
N LYS A 180 2.01 -22.44 6.99
CA LYS A 180 2.91 -22.30 8.15
C LYS A 180 2.12 -21.85 9.40
N PRO A 181 1.30 -22.73 10.01
CA PRO A 181 0.35 -22.37 11.06
C PRO A 181 0.99 -21.84 12.35
N ASN A 182 2.17 -22.35 12.70
CA ASN A 182 2.89 -22.02 13.95
C ASN A 182 3.87 -20.86 13.80
N ARG A 183 3.89 -20.18 12.64
CA ARG A 183 4.82 -19.10 12.36
C ARG A 183 4.20 -17.77 12.77
N SER A 184 4.92 -16.97 13.56
CA SER A 184 4.48 -15.61 13.92
C SER A 184 4.48 -14.67 12.71
N PHE A 185 3.65 -13.62 12.76
CA PHE A 185 3.57 -12.63 11.70
C PHE A 185 4.94 -12.01 11.40
N LYS A 186 5.64 -11.56 12.46
CA LYS A 186 7.02 -11.05 12.38
C LYS A 186 7.96 -11.99 11.61
N LYS A 187 7.92 -13.30 11.90
CA LYS A 187 8.77 -14.28 11.20
C LYS A 187 8.40 -14.40 9.72
N PHE A 188 7.13 -14.28 9.33
CA PHE A 188 6.77 -14.20 7.90
C PHE A 188 7.43 -12.98 7.27
N MET A 189 7.29 -11.81 7.89
CA MET A 189 7.77 -10.55 7.33
C MET A 189 9.29 -10.47 7.19
N GLU A 190 10.04 -11.10 8.09
CA GLU A 190 11.50 -11.14 8.00
C GLU A 190 12.03 -12.11 6.93
N THR A 191 11.26 -13.16 6.59
CA THR A 191 11.77 -14.28 5.78
C THR A 191 12.34 -13.87 4.43
N PRO A 192 11.67 -12.99 3.66
CA PRO A 192 12.12 -12.71 2.31
C PRO A 192 13.50 -12.05 2.27
N PHE A 193 13.95 -11.47 3.39
CA PHE A 193 15.21 -10.75 3.52
C PHE A 193 16.30 -11.56 4.23
N LYS A 194 16.02 -12.83 4.58
CA LYS A 194 17.04 -13.72 5.14
C LYS A 194 17.90 -14.30 4.02
N LEU A 195 19.15 -14.59 4.36
CA LEU A 195 20.02 -15.40 3.52
C LEU A 195 19.38 -16.78 3.30
N LEU A 196 19.08 -17.10 2.04
CA LEU A 196 18.52 -18.38 1.65
C LEU A 196 19.64 -19.28 1.12
N GLU A 197 19.87 -20.39 1.80
CA GLU A 197 20.81 -21.40 1.34
C GLU A 197 20.09 -22.42 0.45
N LYS A 198 20.57 -22.56 -0.78
CA LYS A 198 20.22 -23.64 -1.71
C LYS A 198 21.47 -24.45 -2.00
N ARG A 199 21.31 -25.71 -2.41
CA ARG A 199 22.38 -26.73 -2.54
C ARG A 199 23.73 -26.18 -3.02
N ASP A 200 23.73 -25.35 -4.08
CA ASP A 200 24.97 -24.82 -4.68
C ASP A 200 25.05 -23.29 -4.67
N LYS A 201 24.08 -22.59 -4.08
CA LYS A 201 24.04 -21.14 -4.07
C LYS A 201 23.32 -20.53 -2.89
N GLN A 202 23.80 -19.37 -2.48
CA GLN A 202 23.14 -18.50 -1.54
C GLN A 202 22.37 -17.41 -2.30
N ILE A 203 21.21 -17.03 -1.78
CA ILE A 203 20.37 -15.97 -2.34
C ILE A 203 20.06 -14.97 -1.22
N LEU A 204 20.27 -13.69 -1.49
CA LEU A 204 19.92 -12.61 -0.59
C LEU A 204 19.09 -11.57 -1.34
N LYS A 205 17.93 -11.22 -0.81
CA LYS A 205 17.10 -10.14 -1.37
C LYS A 205 17.22 -8.91 -0.50
N LEU A 206 17.68 -7.82 -1.09
CA LEU A 206 17.89 -6.55 -0.40
C LEU A 206 16.62 -5.71 -0.49
N CYS A 207 16.10 -5.29 0.66
CA CYS A 207 14.93 -4.42 0.71
C CYS A 207 15.24 -3.07 0.04
N ALA A 208 14.32 -2.59 -0.82
CA ALA A 208 14.42 -1.28 -1.46
C ALA A 208 13.89 -0.12 -0.60
N GLU A 209 13.51 -0.40 0.65
CA GLU A 209 12.87 0.57 1.53
C GLU A 209 11.63 1.21 0.86
N PRO A 210 10.68 0.40 0.36
CA PRO A 210 9.52 0.92 -0.35
C PRO A 210 8.71 1.85 0.54
N ALA A 211 8.03 2.83 -0.07
CA ALA A 211 7.04 3.63 0.62
C ALA A 211 5.86 2.77 1.09
N VAL A 212 5.45 1.78 0.28
CA VAL A 212 4.33 0.88 0.56
C VAL A 212 4.77 -0.58 0.44
N ILE A 213 4.50 -1.40 1.47
CA ILE A 213 4.63 -2.86 1.41
C ILE A 213 3.24 -3.48 1.25
N ARG A 214 3.10 -4.39 0.29
CA ARG A 214 1.88 -5.15 0.02
C ARG A 214 2.01 -6.55 0.61
N VAL A 215 0.99 -7.00 1.32
CA VAL A 215 0.95 -8.32 1.95
C VAL A 215 -0.36 -9.02 1.62
N HIS A 216 -0.28 -10.15 0.94
CA HIS A 216 -1.40 -11.07 0.77
C HIS A 216 -1.50 -11.96 2.01
N TYR A 217 -2.49 -11.71 2.84
CA TYR A 217 -2.72 -12.40 4.10
C TYR A 217 -3.87 -13.40 3.99
N LYS A 218 -3.58 -14.68 4.23
CA LYS A 218 -4.56 -15.77 4.19
C LYS A 218 -4.78 -16.33 5.59
N THR A 219 -6.02 -16.27 6.04
CA THR A 219 -6.47 -16.79 7.35
C THR A 219 -7.14 -18.15 7.21
N ARG A 220 -7.26 -18.85 8.34
CA ARG A 220 -8.08 -20.05 8.45
C ARG A 220 -8.89 -20.01 9.73
N LYS A 221 -10.14 -20.44 9.67
CA LYS A 221 -11.06 -20.44 10.82
C LYS A 221 -10.63 -21.37 11.95
N ASP A 222 -9.81 -22.38 11.68
CA ASP A 222 -9.34 -23.33 12.69
C ASP A 222 -8.04 -22.89 13.39
N LEU A 223 -7.46 -21.77 12.96
CA LEU A 223 -6.28 -21.17 13.58
C LEU A 223 -6.68 -19.89 14.31
N GLU A 224 -6.02 -19.61 15.44
CA GLU A 224 -6.16 -18.30 16.07
C GLU A 224 -5.59 -17.22 15.14
N PRO A 225 -6.36 -16.16 14.82
CA PRO A 225 -5.88 -15.05 14.02
C PRO A 225 -4.70 -14.38 14.72
N PHE A 226 -3.87 -13.66 13.96
CA PHE A 226 -2.86 -12.83 14.62
C PHE A 226 -3.57 -11.71 15.36
N PRO A 227 -3.15 -11.38 16.59
CA PRO A 227 -3.69 -10.22 17.27
C PRO A 227 -3.38 -8.97 16.44
N PHE A 228 -4.28 -8.00 16.46
CA PHE A 228 -4.13 -6.79 15.66
C PHE A 228 -2.81 -6.06 15.98
N SER A 229 -2.37 -6.10 17.24
CA SER A 229 -1.07 -5.53 17.66
C SER A 229 0.14 -6.13 16.94
N GLU A 230 0.09 -7.40 16.52
CA GLU A 230 1.12 -8.02 15.68
C GLU A 230 0.98 -7.63 14.20
N LEU A 231 -0.25 -7.44 13.72
CA LEU A 231 -0.53 -7.04 12.34
C LEU A 231 -0.28 -5.56 12.12
N GLN A 232 -0.37 -4.71 13.14
CA GLN A 232 -0.34 -3.26 13.01
C GLN A 232 1.02 -2.77 12.55
N ASN A 233 2.09 -3.32 13.11
CA ASN A 233 3.44 -2.80 12.94
C ASN A 233 4.46 -3.93 12.78
N PHE A 234 5.40 -3.76 11.86
CA PHE A 234 6.57 -4.63 11.79
C PHE A 234 7.81 -3.87 11.32
N ARG A 235 8.98 -4.49 11.53
CA ARG A 235 10.25 -3.94 11.08
C ARG A 235 10.81 -4.76 9.94
N VAL A 236 11.34 -4.07 8.94
CA VAL A 236 12.00 -4.67 7.77
C VAL A 236 13.48 -4.32 7.79
N PRO A 237 14.38 -5.30 7.59
CA PRO A 237 15.79 -5.01 7.41
C PRO A 237 16.04 -4.35 6.06
N VAL A 238 16.72 -3.20 6.09
CA VAL A 238 17.19 -2.44 4.93
C VAL A 238 18.72 -2.38 4.99
N TYR A 239 19.36 -2.73 3.87
CA TYR A 239 20.81 -2.73 3.70
C TYR A 239 21.18 -1.65 2.69
N TYR A 240 22.19 -0.81 2.96
CA TYR A 240 22.69 0.12 1.95
C TYR A 240 23.81 -0.56 1.14
N ILE A 241 23.89 -0.34 -0.19
CA ILE A 241 24.83 -1.08 -1.08
C ILE A 241 26.26 -0.82 -0.67
N ASP A 242 26.57 0.41 -0.27
CA ASP A 242 27.90 0.81 0.20
C ASP A 242 28.38 -0.06 1.37
N ASP A 243 27.46 -0.75 2.06
CA ASP A 243 27.75 -1.63 3.18
C ASP A 243 28.05 -3.09 2.76
N ILE A 244 27.83 -3.49 1.49
CA ILE A 244 27.97 -4.89 1.03
C ILE A 244 29.28 -5.03 0.24
N ASP A 245 30.37 -5.24 0.96
CA ASP A 245 31.61 -5.76 0.38
C ASP A 245 31.42 -7.26 0.05
N ALA A 246 31.73 -7.64 -1.20
CA ALA A 246 31.61 -9.01 -1.71
C ALA A 246 32.38 -10.05 -0.87
N SER A 247 33.38 -9.60 -0.11
CA SER A 247 34.24 -10.43 0.75
C SER A 247 33.90 -10.36 2.25
N ALA A 248 33.12 -9.37 2.68
CA ALA A 248 32.84 -9.14 4.10
C ALA A 248 31.56 -9.88 4.58
N PRO A 249 31.42 -10.13 5.90
CA PRO A 249 30.15 -10.50 6.50
C PRO A 249 29.07 -9.47 6.16
N LEU A 250 27.83 -9.91 6.01
CA LEU A 250 26.72 -8.98 5.77
C LEU A 250 26.65 -7.95 6.91
N PRO A 251 26.60 -6.65 6.59
CA PRO A 251 26.48 -5.59 7.59
C PRO A 251 25.18 -5.76 8.37
N LEU A 252 25.14 -5.20 9.58
CA LEU A 252 23.90 -5.18 10.36
C LEU A 252 22.86 -4.31 9.64
N PRO A 253 21.66 -4.83 9.34
CA PRO A 253 20.65 -4.06 8.63
C PRO A 253 20.08 -2.95 9.51
N ASN A 254 19.73 -1.83 8.87
CA ASN A 254 18.88 -0.83 9.47
C ASN A 254 17.43 -1.33 9.48
N LEU A 255 16.78 -1.31 10.65
CA LEU A 255 15.41 -1.79 10.80
C LEU A 255 14.42 -0.66 10.59
N CYS A 256 13.75 -0.62 9.44
CA CYS A 256 12.71 0.34 9.14
C CYS A 256 11.35 -0.11 9.66
N LEU A 257 10.64 0.77 10.38
CA LEU A 257 9.29 0.52 10.87
C LEU A 257 8.25 0.78 9.76
N TYR A 258 7.33 -0.17 9.61
CA TYR A 258 6.19 -0.12 8.71
C TYR A 258 4.90 -0.29 9.51
N THR A 259 3.89 0.51 9.18
CA THR A 259 2.61 0.55 9.87
C THR A 259 1.46 0.33 8.90
N LEU A 260 0.48 -0.48 9.31
CA LEU A 260 -0.70 -0.80 8.53
C LEU A 260 -1.50 0.48 8.24
N ILE A 261 -1.76 0.75 6.97
CA ILE A 261 -2.53 1.92 6.51
C ILE A 261 -3.85 1.53 5.84
N ALA A 262 -3.93 0.33 5.27
CA ALA A 262 -5.16 -0.19 4.71
C ALA A 262 -5.20 -1.72 4.71
N SER A 263 -6.40 -2.28 4.78
CA SER A 263 -6.69 -3.70 4.57
C SER A 263 -7.90 -3.84 3.66
N VAL A 264 -7.83 -4.77 2.71
CA VAL A 264 -8.92 -5.08 1.78
C VAL A 264 -9.32 -6.52 1.97
N SER A 265 -10.58 -6.77 2.32
CA SER A 265 -11.17 -8.09 2.33
C SER A 265 -11.43 -8.54 0.90
N LEU A 266 -10.88 -9.70 0.52
CA LEU A 266 -11.06 -10.33 -0.79
C LEU A 266 -12.23 -11.32 -0.79
N ALA A 267 -13.27 -11.03 -0.01
CA ALA A 267 -14.46 -11.86 0.07
C ALA A 267 -15.19 -11.93 -1.28
N THR A 268 -15.82 -13.07 -1.57
CA THR A 268 -16.45 -13.36 -2.86
C THR A 268 -17.77 -12.61 -3.11
N ASP A 269 -18.42 -12.11 -2.05
CA ASP A 269 -19.73 -11.46 -2.15
C ASP A 269 -19.62 -9.95 -2.35
N LYS A 270 -18.81 -9.27 -1.53
CA LYS A 270 -18.47 -7.83 -1.66
C LYS A 270 -17.11 -7.56 -1.06
N GLU A 271 -16.20 -7.04 -1.88
CA GLU A 271 -14.90 -6.57 -1.39
C GLU A 271 -15.07 -5.27 -0.61
N ARG A 272 -14.26 -5.12 0.44
CA ARG A 272 -14.35 -3.99 1.36
C ARG A 272 -12.96 -3.56 1.78
N ILE A 273 -12.75 -2.25 1.82
CA ILE A 273 -11.53 -1.65 2.33
C ILE A 273 -11.75 -1.06 3.72
N ARG A 274 -10.75 -1.20 4.58
CA ARG A 274 -10.57 -0.47 5.83
C ARG A 274 -9.27 0.31 5.75
N THR A 275 -9.30 1.56 6.18
CA THR A 275 -8.11 2.39 6.30
C THR A 275 -7.82 2.66 7.76
N TYR A 276 -6.55 2.86 8.07
CA TYR A 276 -6.07 3.03 9.43
C TYR A 276 -5.32 4.35 9.52
N LYS A 277 -5.47 5.04 10.65
CA LYS A 277 -4.56 6.11 11.04
C LYS A 277 -3.17 5.53 11.20
N PHE A 278 -2.18 6.39 11.11
CA PHE A 278 -0.79 6.00 11.29
C PHE A 278 -0.50 5.34 12.64
N LEU A 279 -1.25 5.67 13.71
CA LEU A 279 -1.16 4.99 15.01
C LEU A 279 -2.16 3.82 15.18
N GLY A 280 -2.75 3.36 14.08
CA GLY A 280 -3.56 2.13 14.00
C GLY A 280 -5.03 2.25 14.40
N GLU A 281 -5.51 3.45 14.72
CA GLU A 281 -6.95 3.63 14.91
C GLU A 281 -7.68 3.45 13.58
N GLU A 282 -8.77 2.69 13.59
CA GLU A 282 -9.67 2.57 12.44
C GLU A 282 -10.20 3.96 12.11
N ILE A 283 -9.93 4.43 10.89
CA ILE A 283 -10.63 5.58 10.35
C ILE A 283 -11.96 5.03 9.90
N SER A 284 -13.04 5.54 10.50
CA SER A 284 -14.39 4.98 10.31
C SER A 284 -14.60 4.61 8.86
N PRO A 285 -15.05 3.36 8.58
CA PRO A 285 -15.14 2.85 7.23
C PRO A 285 -16.00 3.82 6.42
N CYS A 286 -15.36 4.54 5.51
CA CYS A 286 -16.03 5.24 4.43
C CYS A 286 -17.02 4.23 3.84
N SER A 287 -18.30 4.50 4.05
CA SER A 287 -19.39 3.53 3.96
C SER A 287 -19.70 3.19 2.51
N TYR A 288 -18.78 2.49 1.84
CA TYR A 288 -18.97 2.05 0.46
C TYR A 288 -19.94 0.88 0.34
N THR A 289 -20.15 0.14 1.42
CA THR A 289 -20.99 -1.06 1.35
C THR A 289 -21.74 -1.29 2.66
N GLY A 290 -22.73 -0.42 2.91
CA GLY A 290 -23.92 -0.77 3.66
C GLY A 290 -23.75 -1.04 5.16
N ARG A 291 -24.91 -1.14 5.83
CA ARG A 291 -25.10 -1.63 7.20
C ARG A 291 -24.72 -3.12 7.32
N GLY A 292 -23.53 -3.50 6.86
CA GLY A 292 -22.98 -4.83 6.99
C GLY A 292 -22.27 -5.01 8.33
N LYS A 293 -22.21 -6.26 8.79
CA LYS A 293 -21.41 -6.67 9.96
C LYS A 293 -20.00 -6.09 9.83
N ARG A 294 -19.51 -5.41 10.89
CA ARG A 294 -18.10 -5.03 11.00
C ARG A 294 -17.27 -6.30 10.82
N TRP A 295 -16.32 -6.31 9.87
CA TRP A 295 -15.40 -7.42 9.64
C TRP A 295 -14.05 -7.06 10.23
N SER A 296 -13.35 -7.97 10.89
CA SER A 296 -12.03 -7.73 11.48
C SER A 296 -10.97 -8.64 10.87
N LEU A 297 -9.71 -8.20 10.89
CA LEU A 297 -8.57 -9.08 10.62
C LEU A 297 -8.40 -10.15 11.71
N GLU A 298 -9.03 -9.93 12.87
CA GLU A 298 -9.10 -10.86 13.99
C GLU A 298 -10.37 -11.74 13.96
N ASP A 299 -11.19 -11.64 12.91
CA ASP A 299 -12.32 -12.54 12.77
C ASP A 299 -11.80 -13.96 12.48
N LYS A 300 -12.31 -14.93 13.24
CA LYS A 300 -11.97 -16.35 13.10
C LYS A 300 -12.69 -16.97 11.90
N ILE A 301 -12.30 -16.56 10.70
CA ILE A 301 -12.90 -16.97 9.43
C ILE A 301 -11.83 -17.48 8.45
N ASP A 302 -12.25 -18.34 7.53
CA ASP A 302 -11.50 -18.60 6.30
C ASP A 302 -11.61 -17.34 5.43
N GLY A 303 -10.48 -16.72 5.12
CA GLY A 303 -10.49 -15.42 4.45
C GLY A 303 -9.16 -15.09 3.80
N GLU A 304 -9.23 -14.22 2.80
CA GLU A 304 -8.06 -13.63 2.15
C GLU A 304 -8.17 -12.11 2.22
N PHE A 305 -7.04 -11.48 2.53
CA PHE A 305 -6.93 -10.04 2.67
C PHE A 305 -5.69 -9.53 1.94
N MET A 306 -5.77 -8.31 1.41
CA MET A 306 -4.60 -7.54 1.00
C MET A 306 -4.33 -6.46 2.03
N LEU A 307 -3.17 -6.49 2.67
CA LEU A 307 -2.73 -5.51 3.66
C LEU A 307 -1.69 -4.59 3.03
N PHE A 308 -1.78 -3.31 3.36
CA PHE A 308 -0.89 -2.26 2.87
C PHE A 308 -0.25 -1.56 4.04
N TYR A 309 1.07 -1.50 4.03
CA TYR A 309 1.86 -0.88 5.09
C TYR A 309 2.66 0.27 4.56
N PHE A 310 2.67 1.38 5.29
CA PHE A 310 3.45 2.56 4.95
C PHE A 310 4.66 2.71 5.89
N ARG A 311 5.74 3.30 5.38
CA ARG A 311 6.95 3.52 6.18
C ARG A 311 6.73 4.65 7.19
N ALA A 312 6.93 4.33 8.47
CA ALA A 312 6.72 5.25 9.59
C ALA A 312 7.56 6.53 9.56
N GLY A 313 8.84 6.44 9.19
CA GLY A 313 9.74 7.60 9.15
C GLY A 313 9.47 8.60 8.01
N ARG A 314 8.46 8.36 7.17
CA ARG A 314 8.04 9.26 6.09
C ARG A 314 6.64 9.84 6.32
N VAL A 315 6.03 9.54 7.46
CA VAL A 315 4.72 10.08 7.81
C VAL A 315 4.93 11.43 8.47
N GLU A 316 4.33 12.44 7.88
CA GLU A 316 4.25 13.76 8.51
C GLU A 316 2.95 13.84 9.31
N PHE A 317 3.10 14.14 10.60
CA PHE A 317 2.02 14.32 11.55
C PHE A 317 1.12 15.49 11.14
N ASP A 318 -0.20 15.26 11.14
CA ASP A 318 -1.20 16.29 10.91
C ASP A 318 -1.97 16.53 12.23
N PRO A 319 -1.73 17.67 12.92
CA PRO A 319 -2.37 17.97 14.21
C PRO A 319 -3.89 18.16 14.12
N GLU A 320 -4.43 18.47 12.93
CA GLU A 320 -5.85 18.80 12.74
C GLU A 320 -6.72 17.56 12.49
N ILE A 321 -6.09 16.41 12.27
CA ILE A 321 -6.74 15.11 12.37
C ILE A 321 -6.54 14.66 13.82
N PRO A 322 -7.53 14.81 14.72
CA PRO A 322 -7.32 14.55 16.14
C PRO A 322 -6.80 13.12 16.36
N GLU A 323 -5.52 13.04 16.76
CA GLU A 323 -4.94 11.88 17.41
C GLU A 323 -5.51 11.84 18.83
N ILE A 324 -6.70 11.27 18.98
CA ILE A 324 -7.18 10.88 20.32
C ILE A 324 -7.19 9.36 20.37
N GLY A 325 -5.98 8.83 20.39
CA GLY A 325 -5.67 7.54 20.98
C GLY A 325 -4.76 7.79 22.16
N THR A 326 -5.24 7.59 23.39
CA THR A 326 -4.34 7.47 24.53
C THR A 326 -3.41 6.31 24.26
N LEU A 327 -2.17 6.62 23.85
CA LEU A 327 -1.08 5.66 23.78
C LEU A 327 -0.99 4.96 25.14
N PRO A 328 -0.90 3.61 25.19
CA PRO A 328 -0.61 2.93 26.45
C PRO A 328 0.73 3.46 26.97
N GLN A 329 0.70 4.30 28.01
CA GLN A 329 1.89 4.94 28.56
C GLN A 329 2.88 3.93 29.15
N ASP A 330 2.47 2.67 29.32
CA ASP A 330 3.22 1.68 30.09
C ASP A 330 4.00 0.66 29.24
N ASN A 331 4.15 0.85 27.93
CA ASN A 331 4.94 -0.07 27.11
C ASN A 331 6.36 0.48 26.84
N PRO A 332 7.42 -0.06 27.48
CA PRO A 332 8.81 0.39 27.31
C PRO A 332 9.35 0.26 25.87
N THR A 333 8.60 -0.40 24.98
CA THR A 333 8.92 -0.54 23.55
C THR A 333 8.72 0.77 22.76
N PHE A 334 7.99 1.76 23.29
CA PHE A 334 7.70 3.02 22.59
C PHE A 334 8.49 4.25 23.07
N ALA A 335 9.36 4.09 24.08
CA ALA A 335 10.28 5.16 24.50
C ALA A 335 11.16 5.68 23.34
N PHE A 336 11.42 4.84 22.33
CA PHE A 336 12.16 5.23 21.14
C PHE A 336 11.36 6.11 20.18
N LEU A 337 10.03 5.97 20.07
CA LEU A 337 9.20 6.84 19.21
C LEU A 337 9.13 8.24 19.80
N ASN A 338 8.91 8.35 21.12
CA ASN A 338 8.96 9.63 21.81
C ASN A 338 10.33 10.28 21.62
N LYS A 339 11.42 9.50 21.80
CA LYS A 339 12.78 9.99 21.53
C LYS A 339 12.98 10.41 20.06
N PHE A 340 12.48 9.64 19.10
CA PHE A 340 12.58 9.97 17.68
C PHE A 340 11.84 11.27 17.33
N PHE A 341 10.62 11.45 17.86
CA PHE A 341 9.85 12.68 17.67
C PHE A 341 10.49 13.88 18.37
N ASP A 342 11.04 13.69 19.57
CA ASP A 342 11.80 14.72 20.29
C ASP A 342 13.08 15.12 19.53
N ASP A 343 13.78 14.16 18.95
CA ASP A 343 14.99 14.40 18.16
C ASP A 343 14.66 15.13 16.84
N CYS A 344 13.52 14.81 16.20
CA CYS A 344 13.03 15.53 15.02
C CYS A 344 12.65 16.99 15.34
N LYS A 345 11.96 17.24 16.46
CA LYS A 345 11.62 18.60 16.91
C LYS A 345 12.86 19.45 17.17
N LYS A 346 13.85 18.88 17.87
CA LYS A 346 15.14 19.57 18.13
C LYS A 346 15.90 19.88 16.84
N ALA A 347 15.85 19.00 15.85
CA ALA A 347 16.50 19.23 14.56
C ALA A 347 15.85 20.40 13.78
N ASP A 348 14.52 20.56 13.87
CA ASP A 348 13.81 21.67 13.24
C ASP A 348 14.01 23.01 13.99
N GLU A 349 14.07 22.98 15.32
CA GLU A 349 14.40 24.18 16.12
C GLU A 349 15.80 24.71 15.82
N ASN A 350 16.78 23.81 15.66
CA ASN A 350 18.16 24.18 15.31
C ASN A 350 18.28 24.73 13.87
N LYS A 351 17.38 24.36 12.95
CA LYS A 351 17.34 24.92 11.59
C LYS A 351 16.69 26.30 11.51
N ARG A 352 15.86 26.66 12.49
CA ARG A 352 15.17 27.97 12.55
C ARG A 352 15.94 29.02 13.36
N GLY A 353 17.00 28.61 14.07
CA GLY A 353 17.86 29.49 14.88
C GLY A 353 19.15 29.96 14.22
N HIS A 354 19.30 29.79 12.90
CA HIS A 354 20.47 30.23 12.13
C HIS A 354 20.09 31.13 10.96
#